data_AF-A0A109V5E0-F1
#
_entry.id   AF-A0A109V5E0-F1
#
_cell.length_a   1.000
_cell.length_b   1.000
_cell.length_c   1.000
_cell.angle_alpha   90.00
_cell.angle_beta   90.00
_cell.angle_gamma   90.00
#
_symmetry.space_group_name_H-M   'P 1'
#
loop_
_entity.id
_entity.type
_entity.pdbx_description
1 polymer ?
#
loop_
_entity_poly.entity_id
_entity_poly.type
_entity_poly.pdbx_seq_one_letter_code
_entity_poly.pdbx_strand_id
1 'polypeptide(L)'
;MSESWELAASQLLERARSLKGDLREAFIYLLDNVSVGDLRAALDLKRKGLQDPVGTLERLVEMGLAEKGSECYNLPWPIRKLIAERGVGVAERALGVGPG
;
A
#
# COMPACT_ATOMS: atom_id res chain seq x y z
N MET A 1 -23.66 -6.57 -6.22
CA MET A 1 -22.56 -7.13 -5.40
C MET A 1 -21.20 -6.44 -5.65
N SER A 2 -21.06 -5.55 -6.64
CA SER A 2 -19.82 -4.80 -6.91
C SER A 2 -19.54 -3.67 -5.91
N GLU A 3 -20.54 -3.14 -5.21
CA GLU A 3 -20.40 -1.92 -4.39
C GLU A 3 -19.57 -2.09 -3.10
N SER A 4 -19.50 -3.31 -2.55
CA SER A 4 -18.87 -3.51 -1.22
C SER A 4 -17.35 -3.32 -1.25
N TRP A 5 -16.68 -3.75 -2.31
CA TRP A 5 -15.21 -3.69 -2.38
C TRP A 5 -14.73 -2.31 -2.84
N GLU A 6 -15.47 -1.60 -3.68
CA GLU A 6 -15.15 -0.23 -4.09
C GLU A 6 -15.17 0.72 -2.89
N LEU A 7 -16.21 0.60 -2.06
CA LEU A 7 -16.32 1.38 -0.83
C LEU A 7 -15.17 1.08 0.13
N ALA A 8 -14.84 -0.21 0.32
CA ALA A 8 -13.72 -0.62 1.16
C ALA A 8 -12.38 -0.07 0.64
N ALA A 9 -12.14 -0.12 -0.68
CA ALA A 9 -10.94 0.44 -1.29
C ALA A 9 -10.85 1.96 -1.05
N SER A 10 -11.96 2.68 -1.23
CA SER A 10 -12.02 4.12 -0.97
C SER A 10 -11.72 4.46 0.49
N GLN A 11 -12.27 3.72 1.44
CA GLN A 11 -12.02 3.92 2.87
C GLN A 11 -10.55 3.67 3.25
N LEU A 12 -9.94 2.61 2.68
CA LEU A 12 -8.53 2.31 2.91
C LEU A 12 -7.62 3.40 2.34
N LEU A 13 -7.91 3.89 1.13
CA LEU A 13 -7.14 4.98 0.50
C LEU A 13 -7.27 6.30 1.27
N GLU A 14 -8.45 6.64 1.77
CA GLU A 14 -8.63 7.85 2.60
C GLU A 14 -7.84 7.75 3.91
N ARG A 15 -7.84 6.56 4.56
CA ARG A 15 -6.98 6.32 5.73
C ARG A 15 -5.50 6.47 5.38
N ALA A 16 -5.07 5.88 4.27
CA ALA A 16 -3.70 5.93 3.81
C ALA A 16 -3.25 7.36 3.42
N ARG A 17 -4.16 8.22 2.96
CA ARG A 17 -3.87 9.63 2.63
C ARG A 17 -3.35 10.41 3.83
N SER A 18 -3.76 10.03 5.05
CA SER A 18 -3.33 10.65 6.31
C SER A 18 -1.94 10.22 6.78
N LEU A 19 -1.34 9.19 6.17
CA LEU A 19 -0.01 8.70 6.52
C LEU A 19 1.07 9.75 6.25
N LYS A 20 2.11 9.71 7.08
CA LYS A 20 3.29 10.59 7.01
C LYS A 20 4.56 9.78 7.22
N GLY A 21 5.69 10.31 6.75
CA GLY A 21 7.02 9.70 6.91
C GLY A 21 7.10 8.30 6.32
N ASP A 22 7.89 7.43 6.96
CA ASP A 22 8.17 6.06 6.51
C ASP A 22 6.91 5.24 6.20
N LEU A 23 5.81 5.42 6.96
CA LEU A 23 4.54 4.72 6.67
C LEU A 23 3.96 5.12 5.31
N ARG A 24 4.02 6.41 4.96
CA ARG A 24 3.53 6.91 3.67
C ARG A 24 4.37 6.35 2.54
N GLU A 25 5.69 6.42 2.67
CA GLU A 25 6.64 5.95 1.66
C GLU A 25 6.54 4.43 1.45
N ALA A 26 6.40 3.66 2.53
CA ALA A 26 6.19 2.22 2.45
C ALA A 26 4.85 1.87 1.79
N PHE A 27 3.78 2.60 2.09
CA PHE A 27 2.48 2.35 1.45
C PHE A 27 2.52 2.69 -0.06
N ILE A 28 3.15 3.80 -0.45
CA ILE A 28 3.34 4.16 -1.86
C ILE A 28 4.14 3.07 -2.58
N TYR A 29 5.23 2.59 -1.98
CA TYR A 29 5.99 1.47 -2.52
C TYR A 29 5.13 0.22 -2.73
N LEU A 30 4.22 -0.10 -1.80
CA LEU A 30 3.28 -1.23 -1.97
C LEU A 30 2.27 -0.99 -3.09
N LEU A 31 1.84 0.25 -3.37
CA LEU A 31 0.99 0.56 -4.52
C LEU A 31 1.68 0.24 -5.84
N ASP A 32 2.95 0.63 -5.96
CA ASP A 32 3.74 0.41 -7.17
C ASP A 32 4.00 -1.08 -7.45
N ASN A 33 4.12 -1.88 -6.38
CA ASN A 33 4.50 -3.30 -6.49
C ASN A 33 3.33 -4.27 -6.36
N VAL A 34 2.22 -3.86 -5.73
CA VAL A 34 0.99 -4.62 -5.43
C VAL A 34 1.19 -5.83 -4.49
N SER A 35 2.21 -6.64 -4.75
CA SER A 35 2.68 -7.79 -3.98
C SER A 35 4.20 -7.88 -4.08
N VAL A 36 4.89 -8.03 -2.96
CA VAL A 36 6.34 -8.03 -2.91
C VAL A 36 6.87 -8.95 -1.82
N GLY A 37 7.93 -9.71 -2.13
CA GLY A 37 8.60 -10.56 -1.14
C GLY A 37 9.18 -9.74 0.00
N ASP A 38 9.09 -10.25 1.23
CA ASP A 38 9.48 -9.55 2.45
C ASP A 38 10.93 -9.04 2.46
N LEU A 39 11.88 -9.89 2.04
CA LEU A 39 13.30 -9.55 1.95
C LEU A 39 13.53 -8.44 0.92
N ARG A 40 12.87 -8.52 -0.22
CA ARG A 40 12.99 -7.50 -1.27
C ARG A 40 12.39 -6.17 -0.81
N ALA A 41 11.21 -6.20 -0.20
CA ALA A 41 10.55 -5.02 0.34
C ALA A 41 11.43 -4.33 1.38
N ALA A 42 12.00 -5.10 2.32
CA ALA A 42 12.88 -4.58 3.35
C ALA A 42 14.13 -3.92 2.74
N LEU A 43 14.79 -4.57 1.77
CA LEU A 43 15.98 -4.05 1.11
C LEU A 43 15.71 -2.79 0.28
N ASP A 44 14.64 -2.80 -0.52
CA ASP A 44 14.29 -1.66 -1.38
C ASP A 44 13.91 -0.44 -0.55
N LEU A 45 13.10 -0.62 0.50
CA LEU A 45 12.73 0.46 1.41
C LEU A 45 13.91 0.97 2.22
N LYS A 46 14.84 0.08 2.65
CA LYS A 46 16.08 0.51 3.30
C LYS A 46 16.92 1.39 2.38
N ARG A 47 17.03 1.02 1.10
CA ARG A 47 17.73 1.80 0.07
C ARG A 47 17.04 3.14 -0.22
N LYS A 48 15.71 3.21 -0.08
CA LYS A 48 14.95 4.48 -0.12
C LYS A 48 15.14 5.35 1.13
N GLY A 49 15.86 4.88 2.14
CA GLY A 49 16.21 5.65 3.34
C GLY A 49 15.34 5.39 4.56
N LEU A 50 14.40 4.44 4.51
CA LEU A 50 13.59 4.08 5.68
C LEU A 50 14.47 3.49 6.79
N GLN A 51 14.23 3.92 8.03
CA GLN A 51 15.07 3.51 9.15
C GLN A 51 14.78 2.06 9.57
N ASP A 52 13.50 1.71 9.68
CA ASP A 52 13.02 0.37 10.02
C ASP A 52 11.96 -0.10 9.01
N PRO A 53 12.38 -0.65 7.85
CA PRO A 53 11.45 -1.13 6.83
C PRO A 53 10.50 -2.22 7.32
N VAL A 54 11.02 -3.19 8.08
CA VAL A 54 10.24 -4.36 8.53
C VAL A 54 9.19 -3.89 9.54
N GLY A 55 9.58 -3.15 10.58
CA GLY A 55 8.62 -2.63 11.55
C GLY A 55 7.60 -1.68 10.93
N THR A 56 7.98 -0.90 9.93
CA THR A 56 7.06 -0.04 9.17
C THR A 56 6.02 -0.87 8.39
N LEU A 57 6.44 -1.93 7.70
CA LEU A 57 5.55 -2.82 6.96
C LEU A 57 4.61 -3.61 7.88
N GLU A 58 5.12 -4.15 8.99
CA GLU A 58 4.28 -4.80 10.01
C GLU A 58 3.23 -3.82 10.55
N ARG A 59 3.59 -2.56 10.80
CA ARG A 59 2.64 -1.55 11.26
C ARG A 59 1.57 -1.24 10.22
N LEU A 60 1.90 -1.23 8.92
CA LEU A 60 0.88 -1.13 7.87
C LEU A 60 -0.07 -2.33 7.87
N VAL A 61 0.43 -3.53 8.17
CA VAL A 61 -0.40 -4.74 8.33
C VAL A 61 -1.33 -4.60 9.53
N GLU A 62 -0.84 -4.17 10.69
CA GLU A 62 -1.65 -3.91 11.89
C GLU A 62 -2.75 -2.86 11.63
N MET A 63 -2.45 -1.86 10.80
CA MET A 63 -3.42 -0.84 10.40
C MET A 63 -4.46 -1.33 9.37
N GLY A 64 -4.28 -2.53 8.82
CA GLY A 64 -5.09 -3.08 7.74
C GLY A 64 -4.83 -2.43 6.37
N LEU A 65 -3.71 -1.72 6.23
CA LEU A 65 -3.27 -1.06 4.99
C LEU A 65 -2.30 -1.93 4.19
N ALA A 66 -1.88 -3.07 4.73
CA ALA A 66 -1.18 -4.13 4.04
C ALA A 66 -1.67 -5.50 4.54
N GLU A 67 -1.42 -6.55 3.76
CA GLU A 67 -1.68 -7.93 4.12
C GLU A 67 -0.35 -8.70 4.11
N LYS A 68 -0.11 -9.52 5.14
CA LYS A 68 1.07 -10.38 5.22
C LYS A 68 0.73 -11.80 4.77
N GLY A 69 1.44 -12.29 3.75
CA GLY A 69 1.46 -13.69 3.36
C GLY A 69 2.57 -14.45 4.08
N SER A 70 2.92 -15.65 3.60
CA SER A 70 3.98 -16.45 4.22
C SER A 70 5.36 -15.77 4.18
N GLU A 71 5.70 -15.10 3.07
CA GLU A 71 6.98 -14.40 2.87
C GLU A 71 6.80 -13.15 1.98
N CYS A 72 5.63 -12.52 2.04
CA CYS A 72 5.31 -11.37 1.19
C CYS A 72 4.40 -10.36 1.88
N TYR A 73 4.53 -9.11 1.47
CA TYR A 73 3.60 -8.04 1.78
C TYR A 73 2.77 -7.72 0.54
N ASN A 74 1.47 -7.50 0.76
CA ASN A 74 0.53 -7.22 -0.29
C ASN A 74 -0.29 -5.98 0.06
N LEU A 75 -0.78 -5.30 -0.96
CA LEU A 75 -1.91 -4.39 -0.76
C LEU A 75 -3.17 -5.18 -0.36
N PRO A 76 -4.06 -4.57 0.41
CA PRO A 76 -5.36 -5.15 0.71
C PRO A 76 -6.13 -5.53 -0.55
N TRP A 77 -6.83 -6.66 -0.52
CA TRP A 77 -7.59 -7.15 -1.67
C TRP A 77 -8.48 -6.10 -2.36
N PRO A 78 -9.24 -5.22 -1.65
CA PRO A 78 -10.04 -4.19 -2.29
C PRO A 78 -9.22 -3.23 -3.16
N ILE A 79 -8.02 -2.82 -2.70
CA ILE A 79 -7.14 -1.93 -3.44
C ILE A 79 -6.53 -2.66 -4.63
N ARG A 80 -6.09 -3.93 -4.46
CA ARG A 80 -5.58 -4.73 -5.58
C ARG A 80 -6.61 -4.86 -6.69
N LYS A 81 -7.87 -5.09 -6.33
CA LYS A 81 -8.98 -5.15 -7.29
C LYS A 81 -9.23 -3.82 -7.98
N LEU A 82 -9.20 -2.70 -7.23
CA LEU A 82 -9.31 -1.36 -7.81
C LEU A 82 -8.23 -1.10 -8.86
N ILE A 83 -6.98 -1.45 -8.55
CA ILE A 83 -5.84 -1.30 -9.45
C ILE A 83 -5.99 -2.19 -10.68
N ALA A 84 -6.42 -3.44 -10.51
CA ALA A 84 -6.63 -4.36 -11.62
C ALA A 84 -7.73 -3.88 -12.59
N GLU A 85 -8.79 -3.25 -12.07
CA GLU A 85 -9.90 -2.77 -12.90
C GLU A 85 -9.68 -1.37 -13.49
N ARG A 86 -8.98 -0.47 -12.78
CA ARG A 86 -8.92 0.96 -13.13
C ARG A 86 -7.51 1.53 -13.25
N GLY A 87 -6.49 0.70 -13.01
CA GLY A 87 -5.09 1.10 -13.02
C GLY A 87 -4.63 1.79 -11.72
N VAL A 88 -3.32 1.80 -11.50
CA VAL A 88 -2.70 2.34 -10.28
C VAL A 88 -2.94 3.84 -10.10
N GLY A 89 -3.06 4.59 -11.19
CA GLY A 89 -3.26 6.05 -11.16
C GLY A 89 -4.54 6.50 -10.43
N VAL A 90 -5.56 5.63 -10.31
CA VAL A 90 -6.74 5.95 -9.49
C VAL A 90 -6.39 5.99 -8.00
N ALA A 91 -5.58 5.03 -7.53
CA ALA A 91 -5.13 4.97 -6.16
C ALA A 91 -4.14 6.10 -5.84
N GLU A 92 -3.22 6.39 -6.77
CA GLU A 92 -2.27 7.51 -6.65
C GLU A 92 -2.99 8.85 -6.49
N ARG A 93 -3.96 9.15 -7.38
CA ARG A 93 -4.77 10.38 -7.29
C ARG A 93 -5.53 10.49 -5.96
N ALA A 94 -6.08 9.39 -5.46
CA ALA A 94 -6.78 9.37 -4.18
C ALA A 94 -5.84 9.74 -3.00
N LEU A 95 -4.56 9.43 -3.11
CA LEU A 95 -3.54 9.75 -2.10
C LEU A 95 -2.89 11.13 -2.31
N GLY A 96 -3.23 11.81 -3.41
CA GLY A 96 -2.59 13.06 -3.83
C GLY A 96 -1.13 12.85 -4.25
N VAL A 97 -0.81 11.69 -4.84
CA VAL A 97 0.49 11.40 -5.45
C VAL A 97 0.28 11.18 -6.96
N GLY A 98 1.26 11.55 -7.79
CA GLY A 98 1.15 11.52 -9.26
C GLY A 98 1.08 12.92 -9.89
N PRO A 99 1.33 13.05 -11.21
CA PRO A 99 1.24 14.33 -11.90
C PRO A 99 -0.22 14.80 -11.89
N GLY A 100 -0.44 15.98 -11.31
CA GLY A 100 -1.73 16.68 -11.35
C GLY A 100 -2.10 17.12 -12.76
#